data_AF-A0A6C0CUT5-F1
#
_entry.id   AF-A0A6C0CUT5-F1
#
_cell.length_a   1.000
_cell.length_b   1.000
_cell.length_c   1.000
_cell.angle_alpha   90.00
_cell.angle_beta   90.00
_cell.angle_gamma   90.00
#
_symmetry.space_group_name_H-M   'P 1'
#
loop_
_entity.id
_entity.type
_entity.pdbx_description
1 polymer ?
#
loop_
_entity_poly.entity_id
_entity_poly.type
_entity_poly.pdbx_seq_one_letter_code
_entity_poly.pdbx_strand_id
1 'polypeptide(L)'
;MQLFLIYEDNNIFHNFYQTLSYPIDDITEVIVNRSSNPWKLFFLRRLFPNARIRNYAYDLIPQLNMIAPYDHMRFIKYSIIPNILSAVTRTSSKDTGEYILINQRPEDDRYVYADDMPLEVFLKDMPIKVVNFGKMTPAEQAEACSKAKLFISAHGAGCTNLIYTPIDCPLIEINFRKNWYCDPVCDKHFSGELDINKPCGSQLKIPFHKADYHNLCYAIGKPYYEVEALRYEEIANRNPISKKRIYISGQELIELIRCSVDSSNVLVREPNDQGLPSQSS
;
A
#
# COMPACT_ATOMS: atom_id res chain seq x y z
N MET A 1 17.70 -18.51 15.15
CA MET A 1 16.96 -19.17 14.04
C MET A 1 17.40 -18.59 12.71
N GLN A 2 17.51 -19.41 11.66
CA GLN A 2 17.75 -18.95 10.28
C GLN A 2 16.42 -18.76 9.57
N LEU A 3 16.28 -17.66 8.82
CA LEU A 3 15.09 -17.31 8.04
C LEU A 3 15.44 -17.18 6.57
N PHE A 4 14.81 -17.98 5.72
CA PHE A 4 15.01 -17.96 4.27
C PHE A 4 13.85 -17.24 3.60
N LEU A 5 14.15 -16.17 2.86
CA LEU A 5 13.14 -15.32 2.22
C LEU A 5 13.34 -15.31 0.69
N ILE A 6 12.35 -15.87 0.00
CA ILE A 6 12.24 -15.81 -1.45
C ILE A 6 11.29 -14.65 -1.76
N TYR A 7 11.80 -13.62 -2.42
CA TYR A 7 10.96 -12.50 -2.85
C TYR A 7 10.57 -12.67 -4.31
N GLU A 8 9.26 -12.66 -4.58
CA GLU A 8 8.68 -12.73 -5.92
C GLU A 8 8.21 -11.35 -6.43
N ASP A 9 7.84 -10.43 -5.53
CA ASP A 9 7.34 -9.08 -5.86
C ASP A 9 8.25 -7.97 -5.29
N ASN A 10 8.12 -6.76 -5.85
CA ASN A 10 8.58 -5.50 -5.26
C ASN A 10 7.61 -4.93 -4.22
N ASN A 11 6.32 -5.28 -4.21
CA ASN A 11 5.44 -4.92 -3.08
C ASN A 11 5.94 -5.65 -1.82
N ILE A 12 6.48 -4.87 -0.89
CA ILE A 12 7.15 -5.38 0.29
C ILE A 12 6.17 -6.17 1.19
N PHE A 13 4.90 -5.75 1.25
CA PHE A 13 3.85 -6.41 2.05
C PHE A 13 3.57 -7.85 1.61
N HIS A 14 3.50 -8.10 0.30
CA HIS A 14 3.24 -9.44 -0.27
C HIS A 14 4.28 -10.47 0.19
N ASN A 15 5.53 -10.04 0.37
CA ASN A 15 6.60 -10.92 0.80
C ASN A 15 6.67 -11.06 2.34
N PHE A 16 6.18 -10.05 3.09
CA PHE A 16 6.25 -10.07 4.56
C PHE A 16 5.10 -10.75 5.25
N TYR A 17 3.90 -10.76 4.68
CA TYR A 17 2.73 -11.35 5.32
C TYR A 17 3.00 -12.77 5.85
N GLN A 18 3.67 -13.59 5.03
CA GLN A 18 4.04 -14.97 5.37
C GLN A 18 5.22 -15.02 6.36
N THR A 19 6.24 -14.21 6.08
CA THR A 19 7.46 -14.08 6.88
C THR A 19 7.20 -13.72 8.35
N LEU A 20 6.25 -12.81 8.57
CA LEU A 20 5.93 -12.25 9.88
C LEU A 20 5.01 -13.17 10.70
N SER A 21 4.64 -14.34 10.19
CA SER A 21 3.97 -15.37 11.02
C SER A 21 4.90 -15.98 12.09
N TYR A 22 6.21 -15.77 11.99
CA TYR A 22 7.22 -16.31 12.91
C TYR A 22 7.67 -15.31 13.98
N PRO A 23 8.14 -15.77 15.16
CA PRO A 23 8.77 -14.92 16.17
C PRO A 23 10.00 -14.20 15.61
N ILE A 24 9.94 -12.87 15.60
CA ILE A 24 10.95 -11.99 14.98
C ILE A 24 12.26 -11.97 15.80
N ASP A 25 12.15 -12.04 17.12
CA ASP A 25 13.27 -11.86 18.05
C ASP A 25 14.28 -13.03 18.05
N ASP A 26 13.84 -14.23 17.66
CA ASP A 26 14.70 -15.41 17.57
C ASP A 26 15.52 -15.47 16.27
N ILE A 27 15.32 -14.53 15.34
CA ILE A 27 16.00 -14.51 14.05
C ILE A 27 17.43 -13.98 14.19
N THR A 28 18.40 -14.87 13.97
CA THR A 28 19.84 -14.58 14.07
C THR A 28 20.49 -14.38 12.69
N GLU A 29 19.86 -14.89 11.64
CA GLU A 29 20.35 -14.76 10.26
C GLU A 29 19.18 -14.79 9.27
N VAL A 30 19.19 -13.85 8.31
CA VAL A 30 18.20 -13.73 7.24
C VAL A 30 18.91 -13.93 5.90
N ILE A 31 18.41 -14.86 5.10
CA ILE A 31 19.00 -15.28 3.84
C ILE A 31 18.02 -14.92 2.72
N VAL A 32 18.42 -14.02 1.81
CA VAL A 32 17.54 -13.43 0.77
C VAL A 32 18.08 -13.61 -0.65
N ASN A 33 17.19 -13.75 -1.62
CA ASN A 33 17.59 -13.98 -3.01
C ASN A 33 18.34 -12.77 -3.61
N ARG A 34 19.34 -13.04 -4.47
CA ARG A 34 20.33 -12.06 -4.99
C ARG A 34 19.76 -10.84 -5.73
N SER A 35 18.46 -10.80 -6.03
CA SER A 35 17.75 -9.68 -6.68
C SER A 35 17.34 -8.57 -5.69
N SER A 36 17.97 -8.50 -4.52
CA SER A 36 17.55 -7.67 -3.40
C SER A 36 17.66 -6.16 -3.68
N ASN A 37 16.58 -5.61 -4.26
CA ASN A 37 16.26 -4.18 -4.31
C ASN A 37 16.67 -3.48 -2.99
N PRO A 38 17.40 -2.34 -3.00
CA PRO A 38 17.86 -1.64 -1.80
C PRO A 38 16.79 -1.45 -0.73
N TRP A 39 15.52 -1.29 -1.16
CA TRP A 39 14.33 -1.27 -0.33
C TRP A 39 14.18 -2.47 0.62
N LYS A 40 14.35 -3.68 0.07
CA LYS A 40 14.21 -4.94 0.82
C LYS A 40 15.29 -5.05 1.88
N LEU A 41 16.54 -4.73 1.52
CA LEU A 41 17.67 -4.75 2.47
C LEU A 41 17.53 -3.69 3.57
N PHE A 42 17.06 -2.48 3.23
CA PHE A 42 16.83 -1.43 4.21
C PHE A 42 15.76 -1.82 5.22
N PHE A 43 14.60 -2.29 4.76
CA PHE A 43 13.54 -2.75 5.66
C PHE A 43 14.03 -3.89 6.58
N LEU A 44 14.66 -4.92 6.01
CA LEU A 44 15.13 -6.08 6.78
C LEU A 44 16.13 -5.70 7.86
N ARG A 45 16.99 -4.70 7.62
CA ARG A 45 17.91 -4.17 8.64
C ARG A 45 17.19 -3.46 9.78
N ARG A 46 16.04 -2.83 9.54
CA ARG A 46 15.23 -2.21 10.60
C ARG A 46 14.38 -3.23 11.35
N LEU A 47 13.86 -4.25 10.65
CA LEU A 47 13.07 -5.32 11.24
C LEU A 47 13.92 -6.26 12.11
N PHE A 48 15.10 -6.65 11.61
CA PHE A 48 16.00 -7.59 12.25
C PHE A 48 17.37 -6.94 12.54
N PRO A 49 17.45 -5.93 13.44
CA PRO A 49 18.67 -5.15 13.66
C PRO A 49 19.85 -5.97 14.17
N ASN A 50 19.58 -7.10 14.83
CA ASN A 50 20.58 -8.01 15.38
C ASN A 50 20.92 -9.20 14.46
N ALA A 51 20.20 -9.38 13.34
CA ALA A 51 20.39 -10.54 12.46
C ALA A 51 21.44 -10.28 11.38
N ARG A 52 22.25 -11.30 11.08
CA ARG A 52 23.13 -11.27 9.91
C ARG A 52 22.30 -11.43 8.63
N ILE A 53 22.24 -10.40 7.78
CA ILE A 53 21.57 -10.48 6.48
C ILE A 53 22.57 -10.91 5.40
N ARG A 54 22.25 -11.96 4.64
CA ARG A 54 23.05 -12.47 3.52
C ARG A 54 22.23 -12.57 2.25
N ASN A 55 22.85 -12.17 1.14
CA ASN A 55 22.34 -12.45 -0.20
C ASN A 55 22.85 -13.83 -0.65
N TYR A 56 21.97 -14.69 -1.16
CA TYR A 56 22.35 -15.99 -1.76
C TYR A 56 22.05 -16.02 -3.26
N ALA A 57 22.86 -16.75 -4.02
CA ALA A 57 22.61 -17.02 -5.44
C ALA A 57 21.63 -18.20 -5.58
N TYR A 58 20.69 -18.09 -6.52
CA TYR A 58 19.46 -18.90 -6.57
C TYR A 58 19.70 -20.41 -6.73
N ASP A 59 20.86 -20.78 -7.24
CA ASP A 59 21.40 -22.12 -7.49
C ASP A 59 21.69 -22.95 -6.22
N LEU A 60 21.62 -22.36 -5.01
CA LEU A 60 22.06 -22.98 -3.77
C LEU A 60 20.96 -23.37 -2.76
N ILE A 61 19.66 -23.36 -3.14
CA ILE A 61 18.58 -23.89 -2.27
C ILE A 61 18.18 -25.31 -2.70
N PRO A 62 18.59 -26.36 -1.95
CA PRO A 62 18.00 -27.68 -2.09
C PRO A 62 16.63 -27.71 -1.38
N GLN A 63 15.54 -27.71 -2.17
CA GLN A 63 14.18 -28.13 -1.78
C GLN A 63 13.71 -27.73 -0.35
N LEU A 64 14.11 -26.55 0.16
CA LEU A 64 13.60 -26.05 1.43
C LEU A 64 12.09 -25.90 1.31
N ASN A 65 11.35 -26.37 2.32
CA ASN A 65 9.89 -26.34 2.39
C ASN A 65 9.36 -24.96 1.98
N MET A 66 9.00 -24.81 0.70
CA MET A 66 8.50 -23.56 0.19
C MET A 66 7.13 -23.35 0.80
N ILE A 67 7.05 -22.39 1.72
CA ILE A 67 5.77 -21.86 2.16
C ILE A 67 5.04 -21.45 0.89
N ALA A 68 3.83 -22.00 0.66
CA ALA A 68 3.05 -21.71 -0.54
C ALA A 68 2.95 -20.18 -0.70
N PRO A 69 3.20 -19.61 -1.90
CA PRO A 69 3.42 -18.18 -2.06
C PRO A 69 2.24 -17.35 -1.58
N TYR A 70 2.49 -16.08 -1.28
CA TYR A 70 1.44 -15.15 -0.85
C TYR A 70 0.33 -15.13 -1.88
N ASP A 71 -0.86 -15.59 -1.48
CA ASP A 71 -2.05 -15.61 -2.31
C ASP A 71 -2.62 -14.18 -2.42
N HIS A 72 -1.88 -13.36 -3.17
CA HIS A 72 -2.27 -12.03 -3.63
C HIS A 72 -3.64 -12.03 -4.32
N MET A 73 -4.08 -13.20 -4.80
CA MET A 73 -5.33 -13.42 -5.51
C MET A 73 -6.55 -13.48 -4.57
N ARG A 74 -6.42 -13.31 -3.25
CA ARG A 74 -7.56 -13.19 -2.32
C ARG A 74 -7.62 -11.82 -1.66
N PHE A 75 -8.81 -11.21 -1.66
CA PHE A 75 -9.12 -10.17 -0.68
C PHE A 75 -9.22 -10.83 0.69
N ILE A 76 -8.33 -10.48 1.62
CA ILE A 76 -8.36 -11.00 2.98
C ILE A 76 -8.59 -9.82 3.92
N LYS A 77 -9.75 -9.80 4.58
CA LYS A 77 -9.94 -9.04 5.84
C LYS A 77 -9.04 -9.69 6.89
N TYR A 78 -7.75 -9.34 6.89
CA TYR A 78 -6.81 -9.81 7.89
C TYR A 78 -7.28 -9.33 9.26
N SER A 79 -7.32 -10.18 10.27
CA SER A 79 -7.23 -9.68 11.64
C SER A 79 -5.91 -8.91 11.81
N ILE A 80 -5.86 -7.94 12.73
CA ILE A 80 -4.58 -7.32 13.11
C ILE A 80 -3.64 -8.46 13.52
N ILE A 81 -2.48 -8.56 12.87
CA ILE A 81 -1.53 -9.65 13.13
C ILE A 81 -0.48 -9.13 14.12
N PRO A 82 -0.42 -9.63 15.37
CA PRO A 82 0.43 -9.04 16.42
C PRO A 82 1.90 -8.96 16.03
N ASN A 83 2.40 -9.92 15.28
CA ASN A 83 3.78 -9.92 14.79
C ASN A 83 4.01 -8.87 13.68
N ILE A 84 3.05 -8.64 12.78
CA ILE A 84 3.14 -7.57 11.77
C ILE A 84 3.04 -6.19 12.45
N LEU A 85 2.13 -6.04 13.40
CA LEU A 85 2.01 -4.81 14.19
C LEU A 85 3.29 -4.56 15.00
N SER A 86 3.86 -5.58 15.64
CA SER A 86 5.15 -5.50 16.36
C SER A 86 6.31 -5.14 15.42
N ALA A 87 6.37 -5.78 14.24
CA ALA A 87 7.33 -5.45 13.18
C ALA A 87 7.24 -3.98 12.77
N VAL A 88 6.03 -3.50 12.45
CA VAL A 88 5.81 -2.12 12.02
C VAL A 88 6.05 -1.14 13.17
N THR A 89 5.67 -1.46 14.40
CA THR A 89 5.95 -0.61 15.59
C THR A 89 7.45 -0.44 15.85
N ARG A 90 8.30 -1.41 15.44
CA ARG A 90 9.76 -1.29 15.49
C ARG A 90 10.33 -0.43 14.34
N THR A 91 9.65 -0.38 13.19
CA THR A 91 10.11 0.39 12.02
C THR A 91 9.51 1.79 11.90
N SER A 92 8.33 2.02 12.48
CA SER A 92 7.59 3.27 12.49
C SER A 92 8.24 4.32 13.38
N SER A 93 7.98 5.59 13.09
CA SER A 93 8.30 6.65 14.04
C SER A 93 7.42 6.61 15.30
N LYS A 94 7.92 7.26 16.35
CA LYS A 94 7.18 7.62 17.57
C LYS A 94 6.86 9.12 17.64
N ASP A 95 7.26 9.87 16.61
CA ASP A 95 7.05 11.32 16.56
C ASP A 95 5.59 11.65 16.27
N THR A 96 5.07 12.70 16.92
CA THR A 96 3.80 13.32 16.53
C THR A 96 3.98 14.04 15.20
N GLY A 97 3.36 13.52 14.13
CA GLY A 97 3.64 13.96 12.76
C GLY A 97 3.56 15.47 12.52
N GLU A 98 4.48 15.99 11.73
CA GLU A 98 4.67 17.42 11.46
C GLU A 98 3.80 17.93 10.29
N TYR A 99 3.66 17.12 9.23
CA TYR A 99 3.11 17.56 7.93
C TYR A 99 2.26 16.48 7.24
N ILE A 100 1.44 16.92 6.28
CA ILE A 100 0.79 16.05 5.30
C ILE A 100 1.85 15.65 4.26
N LEU A 101 2.19 14.37 4.18
CA LEU A 101 3.15 13.87 3.19
C LEU A 101 2.43 13.55 1.88
N ILE A 102 2.90 14.10 0.77
CA ILE A 102 2.38 13.84 -0.57
C ILE A 102 3.48 13.16 -1.39
N ASN A 103 3.28 11.89 -1.75
CA ASN A 103 4.16 11.19 -2.71
C ASN A 103 3.74 11.52 -4.14
N GLN A 104 4.22 12.66 -4.65
CA GLN A 104 4.00 13.15 -6.00
C GLN A 104 5.09 12.61 -6.94
N ARG A 105 4.66 11.95 -8.00
CA ARG A 105 5.53 11.43 -9.06
C ARG A 105 5.82 12.50 -10.14
N PRO A 106 6.64 12.24 -11.18
CA PRO A 106 6.78 13.15 -12.33
C PRO A 106 5.49 13.25 -13.17
N GLU A 107 5.33 14.32 -13.96
CA GLU A 107 4.16 14.56 -14.83
C GLU A 107 3.83 13.42 -15.81
N ASP A 108 4.81 12.59 -16.16
CA ASP A 108 4.71 11.47 -17.08
C ASP A 108 4.53 10.09 -16.41
N ASP A 109 4.45 10.01 -15.08
CA ASP A 109 4.20 8.78 -14.29
C ASP A 109 3.24 9.10 -13.13
N ARG A 110 1.92 8.94 -13.28
CA ARG A 110 0.92 9.11 -12.19
C ARG A 110 1.02 10.42 -11.39
N TYR A 111 1.17 11.55 -12.06
CA TYR A 111 1.04 12.87 -11.44
C TYR A 111 -0.43 13.17 -11.11
N VAL A 112 -0.68 13.77 -9.94
CA VAL A 112 -2.02 14.03 -9.44
C VAL A 112 -2.37 15.51 -9.52
N TYR A 113 -3.56 15.78 -10.04
CA TYR A 113 -4.23 17.08 -10.07
C TYR A 113 -5.52 17.02 -9.26
N ALA A 114 -5.82 18.06 -8.49
CA ALA A 114 -7.11 18.31 -7.88
C ALA A 114 -7.78 19.45 -8.64
N ASP A 115 -8.98 19.22 -9.19
CA ASP A 115 -9.75 20.20 -9.96
C ASP A 115 -8.90 20.91 -11.05
N ASP A 116 -8.18 20.11 -11.85
CA ASP A 116 -7.22 20.50 -12.91
C ASP A 116 -5.99 21.31 -12.44
N MET A 117 -5.80 21.50 -11.13
CA MET A 117 -4.62 22.13 -10.53
C MET A 117 -3.66 21.09 -9.96
N PRO A 118 -2.32 21.23 -10.08
CA PRO A 118 -1.37 20.36 -9.39
C PRO A 118 -1.67 20.23 -7.90
N LEU A 119 -1.65 19.01 -7.37
CA LEU A 119 -2.08 18.73 -6.00
C LEU A 119 -1.35 19.57 -4.94
N GLU A 120 -0.05 19.80 -5.13
CA GLU A 120 0.77 20.63 -4.27
C GLU A 120 0.42 22.14 -4.31
N VAL A 121 -0.13 22.63 -5.43
CA VAL A 121 -0.59 24.01 -5.58
C VAL A 121 -1.99 24.17 -4.98
N PHE A 122 -2.84 23.16 -5.14
CA PHE A 122 -4.17 23.12 -4.53
C PHE A 122 -4.10 23.10 -2.99
N LEU A 123 -3.15 22.33 -2.41
CA LEU A 123 -2.97 22.21 -0.96
C LEU A 123 -1.96 23.21 -0.35
N LYS A 124 -1.56 24.27 -1.08
CA LYS A 124 -0.50 25.21 -0.68
C LYS A 124 -0.66 25.85 0.71
N ASP A 125 -1.91 26.02 1.17
CA ASP A 125 -2.26 26.69 2.43
C ASP A 125 -2.27 25.70 3.63
N MET A 126 -1.89 24.44 3.39
CA MET A 126 -1.70 23.40 4.41
C MET A 126 -0.22 23.10 4.65
N PRO A 127 0.16 22.58 5.85
CA PRO A 127 1.52 22.13 6.10
C PRO A 127 1.79 20.82 5.35
N ILE A 128 2.10 20.93 4.06
CA ILE A 128 2.42 19.80 3.17
C ILE A 128 3.92 19.61 3.00
N LYS A 129 4.33 18.37 2.75
CA LYS A 129 5.66 18.02 2.23
C LYS A 129 5.49 17.16 0.99
N VAL A 130 5.93 17.67 -0.15
CA VAL A 130 5.85 16.99 -1.44
C VAL A 130 7.17 16.27 -1.68
N VAL A 131 7.10 14.98 -2.00
CA VAL A 131 8.27 14.13 -2.24
C VAL A 131 8.05 13.25 -3.46
N ASN A 132 9.14 12.93 -4.17
CA ASN A 132 9.12 11.93 -5.23
C ASN A 132 9.98 10.74 -4.82
N PHE A 133 9.33 9.67 -4.36
CA PHE A 133 10.00 8.45 -3.96
C PHE A 133 10.82 7.79 -5.09
N GLY A 134 10.50 8.04 -6.37
CA GLY A 134 11.35 7.59 -7.48
C GLY A 134 12.75 8.20 -7.51
N LYS A 135 12.99 9.29 -6.77
CA LYS A 135 14.25 10.05 -6.71
C LYS A 135 14.95 9.98 -5.35
N MET A 136 14.48 9.13 -4.43
CA MET A 136 14.95 9.08 -3.04
C MET A 136 15.42 7.68 -2.63
N THR A 137 16.48 7.62 -1.84
CA THR A 137 16.97 6.39 -1.20
C THR A 137 15.98 5.87 -0.14
N PRO A 138 16.11 4.60 0.28
CA PRO A 138 15.28 4.05 1.36
C PRO A 138 15.35 4.79 2.69
N ALA A 139 16.51 5.35 3.04
CA ALA A 139 16.68 6.12 4.26
C ALA A 139 15.91 7.46 4.20
N GLU A 140 16.04 8.19 3.10
CA GLU A 140 15.36 9.49 2.92
C GLU A 140 13.83 9.35 2.86
N GLN A 141 13.33 8.30 2.21
CA GLN A 141 11.88 8.03 2.16
C GLN A 141 11.33 7.66 3.53
N ALA A 142 12.02 6.82 4.30
CA ALA A 142 11.61 6.49 5.66
C ALA A 142 11.65 7.72 6.58
N GLU A 143 12.62 8.62 6.41
CA GLU A 143 12.72 9.91 7.12
C GLU A 143 11.66 10.95 6.67
N ALA A 144 11.16 10.86 5.44
CA ALA A 144 10.00 11.63 5.01
C ALA A 144 8.69 11.06 5.60
N CYS A 145 8.61 9.74 5.78
CA CYS A 145 7.43 9.07 6.33
C CYS A 145 7.35 9.17 7.86
N SER A 146 8.48 9.16 8.56
CA SER A 146 8.56 9.21 10.02
C SER A 146 7.85 10.42 10.64
N LYS A 147 7.78 11.53 9.89
CA LYS A 147 7.17 12.81 10.30
C LYS A 147 5.84 13.11 9.61
N ALA A 148 5.26 12.16 8.91
CA ALA A 148 3.95 12.32 8.29
C ALA A 148 2.83 12.22 9.35
N LYS A 149 1.94 13.23 9.42
CA LYS A 149 0.69 13.18 10.21
C LYS A 149 -0.49 12.60 9.43
N LEU A 150 -0.35 12.58 8.11
CA LEU A 150 -1.27 12.03 7.11
C LEU A 150 -0.40 11.74 5.88
N PHE A 151 -0.61 10.60 5.23
CA PHE A 151 0.08 10.23 4.00
C PHE A 151 -0.91 10.17 2.84
N ILE A 152 -0.62 10.92 1.78
CA ILE A 152 -1.38 10.95 0.52
C ILE A 152 -0.49 10.37 -0.59
N SER A 153 -0.99 9.36 -1.30
CA SER A 153 -0.26 8.76 -2.42
C SER A 153 -1.19 8.16 -3.46
N ALA A 154 -0.80 8.31 -4.73
CA ALA A 154 -1.37 7.55 -5.84
C ALA A 154 -1.06 6.05 -5.69
N HIS A 155 -2.01 5.17 -6.07
CA HIS A 155 -1.88 3.71 -5.93
C HIS A 155 -0.57 3.16 -6.52
N GLY A 156 0.11 2.32 -5.73
CA GLY A 156 1.29 1.59 -6.14
C GLY A 156 2.37 1.57 -5.07
N ALA A 157 3.55 1.03 -5.41
CA ALA A 157 4.59 0.67 -4.44
C ALA A 157 5.05 1.81 -3.49
N GLY A 158 4.80 3.08 -3.82
CA GLY A 158 5.04 4.20 -2.90
C GLY A 158 4.24 4.09 -1.60
N CYS A 159 3.01 3.57 -1.65
CA CYS A 159 2.16 3.33 -0.49
C CYS A 159 2.75 2.30 0.49
N THR A 160 3.69 1.44 0.08
CA THR A 160 4.36 0.50 1.00
C THR A 160 5.16 1.22 2.10
N ASN A 161 5.56 2.47 1.90
CA ASN A 161 6.25 3.28 2.91
C ASN A 161 5.40 3.65 4.14
N LEU A 162 4.09 3.38 4.09
CA LEU A 162 3.16 3.43 5.22
C LEU A 162 3.72 2.78 6.51
N ILE A 163 4.54 1.74 6.37
CA ILE A 163 5.18 1.01 7.48
C ILE A 163 6.22 1.83 8.27
N TYR A 164 6.63 3.00 7.76
CA TYR A 164 7.53 3.93 8.43
C TYR A 164 6.81 5.14 9.06
N THR A 165 5.53 5.37 8.73
CA THR A 165 4.75 6.47 9.30
C THR A 165 4.32 6.15 10.76
N PRO A 166 4.09 7.17 11.62
CA PRO A 166 3.51 7.00 12.96
C PRO A 166 2.27 6.10 12.96
N ILE A 167 2.05 5.29 14.00
CA ILE A 167 0.99 4.25 14.00
C ILE A 167 -0.43 4.83 13.81
N ASP A 168 -0.67 6.05 14.24
CA ASP A 168 -1.89 6.82 14.06
C ASP A 168 -2.01 7.51 12.69
N CYS A 169 -0.92 7.63 11.92
CA CYS A 169 -0.90 8.31 10.62
C CYS A 169 -1.82 7.59 9.61
N PRO A 170 -2.91 8.23 9.15
CA PRO A 170 -3.81 7.70 8.14
C PRO A 170 -3.17 7.70 6.75
N LEU A 171 -3.67 6.81 5.88
CA LEU A 171 -3.43 6.83 4.43
C LEU A 171 -4.68 7.34 3.72
N ILE A 172 -4.54 8.36 2.87
CA ILE A 172 -5.48 8.65 1.77
C ILE A 172 -4.84 8.10 0.49
N GLU A 173 -5.38 7.01 -0.02
CA GLU A 173 -4.99 6.45 -1.31
C GLU A 173 -5.78 7.12 -2.44
N ILE A 174 -5.08 7.62 -3.45
CA ILE A 174 -5.71 8.05 -4.70
C ILE A 174 -5.76 6.84 -5.63
N ASN A 175 -6.95 6.25 -5.76
CA ASN A 175 -7.13 4.99 -6.44
C ASN A 175 -7.52 5.17 -7.91
N PHE A 176 -7.01 4.27 -8.77
CA PHE A 176 -7.22 4.32 -10.22
C PHE A 176 -8.36 3.42 -10.69
N ARG A 177 -9.24 3.02 -9.75
CA ARG A 177 -10.24 1.96 -9.92
C ARG A 177 -11.67 2.47 -10.09
N LYS A 178 -11.84 3.72 -10.51
CA LYS A 178 -13.12 4.37 -10.87
C LYS A 178 -14.07 3.56 -11.77
N ASN A 179 -13.54 2.51 -12.38
CA ASN A 179 -14.18 1.68 -13.39
C ASN A 179 -14.01 0.17 -13.05
N TRP A 180 -13.86 -0.19 -11.77
CA TRP A 180 -13.97 -1.59 -11.31
C TRP A 180 -15.37 -1.76 -10.69
N TYR A 181 -16.40 -1.71 -11.55
CA TYR A 181 -17.84 -1.78 -11.19
C TYR A 181 -18.27 -3.06 -10.46
N CYS A 182 -17.37 -4.02 -10.39
CA CYS A 182 -17.41 -5.13 -9.48
C CYS A 182 -16.09 -5.11 -8.71
N ASP A 183 -16.19 -4.95 -7.39
CA ASP A 183 -15.16 -5.38 -6.46
C ASP A 183 -15.74 -6.57 -5.70
N PRO A 184 -15.20 -7.79 -5.86
CA PRO A 184 -14.06 -8.16 -6.71
C PRO A 184 -14.31 -8.06 -8.24
N VAL A 185 -13.25 -7.88 -9.04
CA VAL A 185 -13.28 -7.71 -10.51
C VAL A 185 -13.66 -9.00 -11.21
N CYS A 186 -14.74 -8.97 -12.00
CA CYS A 186 -15.21 -10.14 -12.73
C CYS A 186 -14.27 -10.56 -13.87
N ASP A 187 -14.28 -11.85 -14.20
CA ASP A 187 -13.46 -12.46 -15.25
C ASP A 187 -13.47 -11.67 -16.58
N LYS A 188 -14.61 -11.08 -16.95
CA LYS A 188 -14.80 -10.34 -18.22
C LYS A 188 -14.09 -8.98 -18.22
N HIS A 189 -14.08 -8.28 -17.09
CA HIS A 189 -13.31 -7.05 -16.93
C HIS A 189 -11.81 -7.37 -16.89
N PHE A 190 -11.43 -8.49 -16.28
CA PHE A 190 -10.05 -8.95 -16.21
C PHE A 190 -9.49 -9.40 -17.57
N SER A 191 -10.26 -10.17 -18.36
CA SER A 191 -9.88 -10.61 -19.72
C SER A 191 -9.93 -9.48 -20.75
N GLY A 192 -10.66 -8.40 -20.45
CA GLY A 192 -10.93 -7.30 -21.38
C GLY A 192 -12.04 -7.60 -22.40
N GLU A 193 -12.87 -8.62 -22.16
CA GLU A 193 -14.14 -8.84 -22.85
C GLU A 193 -15.16 -7.73 -22.56
N LEU A 194 -15.10 -7.16 -21.35
CA LEU A 194 -15.83 -5.96 -20.99
C LEU A 194 -14.86 -4.78 -20.85
N ASP A 195 -15.24 -3.61 -21.40
CA ASP A 195 -14.53 -2.36 -21.11
C ASP A 195 -14.60 -2.10 -19.59
N ILE A 196 -13.49 -1.63 -19.01
CA ILE A 196 -13.43 -1.25 -17.60
C ILE A 196 -14.58 -0.28 -17.28
N ASN A 197 -14.85 0.70 -18.15
CA ASN A 197 -15.86 1.74 -17.90
C ASN A 197 -17.35 1.26 -17.93
N LYS A 198 -17.61 -0.05 -18.05
CA LYS A 198 -18.98 -0.59 -18.12
C LYS A 198 -19.37 -1.33 -16.84
N PRO A 199 -20.60 -1.14 -16.34
CA PRO A 199 -21.14 -1.97 -15.26
C PRO A 199 -21.31 -3.42 -15.73
N CYS A 200 -21.21 -4.37 -14.80
CA CYS A 200 -21.47 -5.78 -15.06
C CYS A 200 -22.41 -6.37 -14.00
N GLY A 201 -23.27 -7.31 -14.43
CA GLY A 201 -24.06 -8.17 -13.53
C GLY A 201 -23.44 -9.56 -13.36
N SER A 202 -22.14 -9.70 -13.62
CA SER A 202 -21.45 -10.99 -13.60
C SER A 202 -21.19 -11.44 -12.16
N GLN A 203 -21.61 -12.64 -11.78
CA GLN A 203 -21.07 -13.29 -10.59
C GLN A 203 -19.61 -13.67 -10.80
N LEU A 204 -18.81 -13.56 -9.73
CA LEU A 204 -17.42 -13.96 -9.70
C LEU A 204 -17.29 -15.49 -9.63
N LYS A 205 -16.44 -16.06 -10.47
CA LYS A 205 -16.01 -17.46 -10.32
C LYS A 205 -14.88 -17.62 -9.30
N ILE A 206 -14.10 -16.56 -9.08
CA ILE A 206 -12.97 -16.50 -8.14
C ILE A 206 -13.03 -15.12 -7.44
N PRO A 207 -12.96 -15.02 -6.10
CA PRO A 207 -13.00 -13.74 -5.39
C PRO A 207 -11.66 -12.99 -5.46
N PHE A 208 -11.56 -11.97 -6.33
CA PHE A 208 -10.31 -11.43 -6.88
C PHE A 208 -10.46 -9.92 -7.26
N HIS A 209 -9.75 -8.90 -6.77
CA HIS A 209 -8.31 -8.84 -6.46
C HIS A 209 -7.90 -7.51 -5.75
N LYS A 210 -6.80 -7.53 -4.98
CA LYS A 210 -5.85 -6.41 -4.78
C LYS A 210 -6.23 -5.20 -3.91
N ALA A 211 -6.72 -5.39 -2.68
CA ALA A 211 -6.81 -4.31 -1.70
C ALA A 211 -5.49 -4.09 -0.90
N ASP A 212 -4.33 -4.12 -1.55
CA ASP A 212 -2.98 -4.20 -0.92
C ASP A 212 -2.79 -3.26 0.28
N TYR A 213 -3.07 -1.98 0.10
CA TYR A 213 -2.76 -0.95 1.10
C TYR A 213 -3.88 -0.75 2.11
N HIS A 214 -5.14 -0.97 1.73
CA HIS A 214 -6.26 -1.12 2.67
C HIS A 214 -6.02 -2.30 3.63
N ASN A 215 -5.64 -3.46 3.08
CA ASN A 215 -5.35 -4.68 3.86
C ASN A 215 -4.09 -4.53 4.71
N LEU A 216 -3.06 -3.83 4.20
CA LEU A 216 -1.88 -3.46 5.00
C LEU A 216 -2.24 -2.50 6.14
N CYS A 217 -3.00 -1.43 5.88
CA CYS A 217 -3.51 -0.50 6.90
C CYS A 217 -4.26 -1.27 7.99
N TYR A 218 -5.20 -2.13 7.60
CA TYR A 218 -5.99 -2.93 8.54
C TYR A 218 -5.11 -3.89 9.34
N ALA A 219 -4.18 -4.61 8.70
CA ALA A 219 -3.26 -5.54 9.37
C ALA A 219 -2.34 -4.87 10.41
N ILE A 220 -2.14 -3.55 10.31
CA ILE A 220 -1.27 -2.74 11.20
C ILE A 220 -2.04 -1.66 11.98
N GLY A 221 -3.36 -1.71 11.99
CA GLY A 221 -4.22 -0.83 12.79
C GLY A 221 -4.26 0.65 12.36
N LYS A 222 -3.88 0.98 11.12
CA LYS A 222 -3.91 2.35 10.59
C LYS A 222 -5.24 2.69 9.92
N PRO A 223 -5.74 3.94 10.01
CA PRO A 223 -6.89 4.36 9.21
C PRO A 223 -6.56 4.37 7.71
N TYR A 224 -7.53 3.97 6.90
CA TYR A 224 -7.46 4.01 5.44
C TYR A 224 -8.65 4.80 4.90
N TYR A 225 -8.36 5.67 3.94
CA TYR A 225 -9.32 6.43 3.17
C TYR A 225 -8.95 6.33 1.69
N GLU A 226 -9.93 6.51 0.83
CA GLU A 226 -9.74 6.45 -0.62
C GLU A 226 -10.34 7.70 -1.27
N VAL A 227 -9.64 8.25 -2.26
CA VAL A 227 -10.16 9.25 -3.20
C VAL A 227 -10.23 8.60 -4.57
N GLU A 228 -11.39 8.68 -5.20
CA GLU A 228 -11.61 8.13 -6.53
C GLU A 228 -11.12 9.11 -7.61
N ALA A 229 -10.29 8.64 -8.55
CA ALA A 229 -9.88 9.46 -9.68
C ALA A 229 -11.05 9.73 -10.65
N LEU A 230 -11.43 11.00 -10.80
CA LEU A 230 -12.47 11.50 -11.70
C LEU A 230 -12.19 11.18 -13.18
N ARG A 231 -10.95 11.42 -13.63
CA ARG A 231 -10.49 11.18 -15.00
C ARG A 231 -8.98 10.91 -15.03
N TYR A 232 -8.49 10.40 -16.16
CA TYR A 232 -7.08 10.18 -16.45
C TYR A 232 -6.72 10.76 -17.81
N GLU A 233 -5.49 11.25 -17.98
CA GLU A 233 -4.90 11.49 -19.29
C GLU A 233 -3.83 10.43 -19.59
N GLU A 234 -3.75 10.07 -20.88
CA GLU A 234 -2.78 9.16 -21.48
C GLU A 234 -2.69 7.76 -20.83
N ILE A 235 -3.28 6.77 -21.51
CA ILE A 235 -3.19 5.36 -21.15
C ILE A 235 -1.96 4.76 -21.86
N ALA A 236 -0.81 4.69 -21.17
CA ALA A 236 0.42 4.17 -21.77
C ALA A 236 0.35 2.65 -22.06
N ASN A 237 -0.45 1.90 -21.29
CA ASN A 237 -0.85 0.52 -21.56
C ASN A 237 -2.09 0.14 -20.71
N ARG A 238 -2.61 -1.09 -20.85
CA ARG A 238 -3.82 -1.56 -20.13
C ARG A 238 -3.70 -1.59 -18.60
N ASN A 239 -2.51 -1.54 -18.01
CA ASN A 239 -2.31 -1.57 -16.57
C ASN A 239 -2.78 -0.25 -15.92
N PRO A 240 -3.68 -0.27 -14.92
CA PRO A 240 -4.14 0.92 -14.22
C PRO A 240 -3.01 1.79 -13.62
N ILE A 241 -1.84 1.23 -13.32
CA ILE A 241 -0.69 2.01 -12.79
C ILE A 241 0.07 2.79 -13.87
N SER A 242 -0.29 2.66 -15.15
CA SER A 242 0.40 3.28 -16.29
C SER A 242 -0.34 4.51 -16.84
N LYS A 243 -1.08 5.23 -15.98
CA LYS A 243 -1.63 6.55 -16.29
C LYS A 243 -0.55 7.61 -16.08
N LYS A 244 -0.48 8.62 -16.94
CA LYS A 244 0.47 9.73 -16.74
C LYS A 244 -0.08 10.77 -15.77
N ARG A 245 -1.33 11.21 -15.99
CA ARG A 245 -1.99 12.22 -15.16
C ARG A 245 -3.32 11.72 -14.63
N ILE A 246 -3.59 12.02 -13.38
CA ILE A 246 -4.73 11.57 -12.59
C ILE A 246 -5.40 12.81 -12.04
N TYR A 247 -6.73 12.89 -12.17
CA TYR A 247 -7.51 14.04 -11.73
C TYR A 247 -8.49 13.58 -10.66
N ILE A 248 -8.52 14.25 -9.52
CA ILE A 248 -9.40 13.97 -8.37
C ILE A 248 -10.27 15.18 -8.04
N SER A 249 -11.34 14.96 -7.27
CA SER A 249 -12.14 16.02 -6.67
C SER A 249 -11.34 16.69 -5.55
N GLY A 250 -11.08 18.00 -5.70
CA GLY A 250 -10.40 18.77 -4.65
C GLY A 250 -11.23 18.87 -3.39
N GLN A 251 -12.55 19.07 -3.52
CA GLN A 251 -13.48 19.16 -2.39
C GLN A 251 -13.54 17.86 -1.56
N GLU A 252 -13.63 16.71 -2.22
CA GLU A 252 -13.65 15.38 -1.57
C GLU A 252 -12.35 15.14 -0.78
N LEU A 253 -11.20 15.49 -1.37
CA LEU A 253 -9.93 15.40 -0.69
C LEU A 253 -9.86 16.29 0.56
N ILE A 254 -10.35 17.53 0.50
CA ILE A 254 -10.38 18.44 1.65
C ILE A 254 -11.25 17.88 2.79
N GLU A 255 -12.39 17.26 2.46
CA GLU A 255 -13.27 16.62 3.44
C GLU A 255 -12.58 15.42 4.10
N LEU A 256 -11.92 14.56 3.33
CA LEU A 256 -11.15 13.43 3.87
C LEU A 256 -9.95 13.87 4.70
N ILE A 257 -9.21 14.92 4.29
CA ILE A 257 -8.12 15.50 5.09
C ILE A 257 -8.66 15.93 6.46
N ARG A 258 -9.77 16.69 6.51
CA ARG A 258 -10.40 17.13 7.76
C ARG A 258 -10.81 15.94 8.63
N CYS A 259 -11.60 15.02 8.08
CA CYS A 259 -12.02 13.80 8.77
C CYS A 259 -10.84 13.00 9.33
N SER A 260 -9.74 12.86 8.57
CA SER A 260 -8.56 12.10 8.98
C SER A 260 -7.77 12.74 10.12
N VAL A 261 -7.73 14.08 10.17
CA VAL A 261 -7.02 14.84 11.23
C VAL A 261 -7.84 14.87 12.52
N ASP A 262 -9.16 15.05 12.42
CA ASP A 262 -10.06 15.09 13.58
C ASP A 262 -10.26 13.70 14.22
N SER A 263 -10.19 12.63 13.42
CA SER A 263 -10.40 11.24 13.88
C SER A 263 -9.24 10.66 14.70
N SER A 264 -8.12 11.37 14.85
CA SER A 264 -7.01 10.96 15.73
C SER A 264 -7.41 10.88 17.22
N ASN A 265 -8.60 11.38 17.59
CA ASN A 265 -9.21 11.21 18.92
C ASN A 265 -10.32 10.13 18.99
N VAL A 266 -10.62 9.42 17.88
CA VAL A 266 -11.74 8.46 17.81
C VAL A 266 -11.26 7.13 17.23
N LEU A 267 -11.07 6.14 18.10
CA LEU A 267 -10.78 4.76 17.70
C LEU A 267 -11.86 4.22 16.76
N VAL A 268 -11.44 3.89 15.54
CA VAL A 268 -12.06 3.00 14.54
C VAL A 268 -13.60 2.98 14.56
N ARG A 269 -14.22 3.77 13.67
CA ARG A 269 -15.54 3.38 13.14
C ARG A 269 -15.34 2.15 12.26
N GLU A 270 -16.08 1.08 12.54
CA GLU A 270 -16.19 -0.02 11.59
C GLU A 270 -16.72 0.51 10.24
N PRO A 271 -16.24 0.00 9.10
CA PRO A 271 -16.78 0.40 7.81
C PRO A 271 -18.26 0.06 7.76
N ASN A 272 -19.09 0.99 7.30
CA ASN A 272 -20.51 0.72 7.07
C ASN A 272 -20.65 -0.54 6.21
N ASP A 273 -21.27 -1.59 6.74
CA ASP A 273 -21.75 -2.72 5.96
C ASP A 273 -22.83 -2.20 5.00
N GLN A 274 -22.42 -1.77 3.80
CA GLN A 274 -23.28 -1.79 2.63
C GLN A 274 -23.50 -3.26 2.32
N GLY A 275 -24.51 -3.83 2.98
CA GLY A 275 -24.72 -5.26 3.06
C GLY A 275 -24.74 -5.90 1.68
N LEU A 276 -23.82 -6.85 1.46
CA LEU A 276 -23.98 -7.82 0.39
C LEU A 276 -25.36 -8.47 0.56
N PRO A 277 -26.19 -8.52 -0.49
CA PRO A 277 -27.54 -9.05 -0.36
C PRO A 277 -27.47 -10.50 0.12
N SER A 278 -28.14 -10.76 1.25
CA SER A 278 -28.20 -12.07 1.88
C SER A 278 -28.65 -13.12 0.86
N GLN A 279 -27.78 -14.08 0.53
CA GLN A 279 -28.17 -15.22 -0.30
C GLN A 279 -29.08 -16.13 0.53
N SER A 280 -30.39 -15.98 0.35
CA SER A 280 -31.36 -16.96 0.78
C SER A 280 -31.24 -18.20 -0.10
N SER A 281 -30.89 -19.33 0.52
CA SER A 281 -30.97 -20.69 -0.02
C SER A 281 -32.40 -21.12 -0.31
#